data_AF-A0A6J4SS46-F1
#
_entry.id   AF-A0A6J4SS46-F1
#
_cell.length_a   1.000
_cell.length_b   1.000
_cell.length_c   1.000
_cell.angle_alpha   90.00
_cell.angle_beta   90.00
_cell.angle_gamma   90.00
#
_symmetry.space_group_name_H-M   'P 1'
#
loop_
_entity.id
_entity.type
_entity.pdbx_description
1 polymer ?
#
loop_
_entity_poly.entity_id
_entity_poly.type
_entity_poly.pdbx_seq_one_letter_code
_entity_poly.pdbx_strand_id
1 'polypeptide(L)'
;RVGTIVSGVPKDVPFYDTNMHRVLHRVFFGPDVPAATAKPREVMDLASGLVPAGRGWAWNQAVMEFGALRCTARRPACEDCPLRDLCKARPRMHKALACVPRAAKNGPAPKYRDTNIYLRGRVLARLREVSAPGGVGLYELGRQLRGDATDVQPLRLKEVVESLERDGLARVTRPAERSEEAPSAGAVGEARAPYAAGPERENPDEIRVSLP
;
A
#
# COMPACT_ATOMS: atom_id res chain seq x y z
N ARG A 1 4.63 23.13 12.28
CA ARG A 1 5.70 23.54 11.34
C ARG A 1 5.23 23.21 9.94
N VAL A 2 4.64 24.18 9.27
CA VAL A 2 4.23 24.08 7.86
C VAL A 2 5.50 24.25 7.04
N GLY A 3 5.88 23.22 6.29
CA GLY A 3 7.11 23.19 5.51
C GLY A 3 7.07 24.21 4.37
N THR A 4 7.77 25.30 4.60
CA THR A 4 8.39 26.23 3.66
C THR A 4 8.51 25.73 2.21
N ILE A 5 7.70 26.29 1.32
CA ILE A 5 7.94 26.31 -0.13
C ILE A 5 8.97 27.42 -0.38
N VAL A 6 10.27 27.08 -0.39
CA VAL A 6 11.34 28.00 -0.80
C VAL A 6 12.15 27.36 -1.91
N SER A 7 11.98 27.93 -3.11
CA SER A 7 12.91 28.13 -4.24
C SER A 7 12.20 27.90 -5.56
N GLY A 8 11.83 29.00 -6.22
CA GLY A 8 11.15 29.07 -7.50
C GLY A 8 12.05 28.74 -8.70
N VAL A 9 12.60 27.53 -8.71
CA VAL A 9 13.03 26.87 -9.94
C VAL A 9 12.11 25.66 -10.09
N PRO A 10 11.33 25.54 -11.18
CA PRO A 10 10.61 24.30 -11.44
C PRO A 10 11.66 23.20 -11.56
N LYS A 11 11.82 22.40 -10.50
CA LYS A 11 12.64 21.20 -10.60
C LYS A 11 11.86 20.25 -11.49
N ASP A 12 12.50 19.80 -12.57
CA ASP A 12 11.99 18.80 -13.49
C ASP A 12 11.98 17.43 -12.79
N VAL A 13 11.07 17.27 -11.82
CA VAL A 13 10.85 16.04 -11.07
C VAL A 13 9.63 15.34 -11.64
N PRO A 14 9.70 14.02 -11.89
CA PRO A 14 8.54 13.28 -12.34
C PRO A 14 7.45 13.29 -11.26
N PHE A 15 6.21 13.61 -11.65
CA PHE A 15 5.05 13.45 -10.76
C PHE A 15 4.52 12.02 -10.90
N TYR A 16 4.59 11.25 -9.83
CA TYR A 16 4.42 9.81 -9.87
C TYR A 16 3.01 9.36 -9.50
N ASP A 17 2.18 9.06 -10.50
CA ASP A 17 0.88 8.42 -10.33
C ASP A 17 0.89 6.96 -10.85
N THR A 18 -0.21 6.23 -10.59
CA THR A 18 -0.34 4.82 -11.00
C THR A 18 -0.41 4.64 -12.51
N ASN A 19 -0.77 5.67 -13.27
CA ASN A 19 -0.81 5.65 -14.73
C ASN A 19 0.59 5.76 -15.33
N MET A 20 1.37 6.73 -14.84
CA MET A 20 2.74 6.95 -15.23
C MET A 20 3.61 5.74 -14.87
N HIS A 21 3.48 5.22 -13.65
CA HIS A 21 4.16 3.98 -13.26
C HIS A 21 3.88 2.85 -14.26
N ARG A 22 2.61 2.61 -14.59
CA ARG A 22 2.22 1.57 -15.54
C ARG A 22 2.80 1.78 -16.93
N VAL A 23 2.74 3.00 -17.46
CA VAL A 23 3.29 3.34 -18.78
C VAL A 23 4.79 3.06 -18.81
N LEU A 24 5.53 3.62 -17.86
CA LEU A 24 6.99 3.47 -17.80
C LEU A 24 7.40 2.03 -17.54
N HIS A 25 6.69 1.32 -16.66
CA HIS A 25 6.90 -0.11 -16.42
C HIS A 25 6.74 -0.90 -17.72
N ARG A 26 5.62 -0.73 -18.42
CA ARG A 26 5.34 -1.45 -19.68
C ARG A 26 6.36 -1.16 -20.77
N VAL A 27 6.75 0.10 -20.92
CA VAL A 27 7.70 0.49 -21.96
C VAL A 27 9.09 -0.08 -21.67
N PHE A 28 9.58 0.03 -20.44
CA PHE A 28 10.99 -0.22 -20.12
C PHE A 28 11.30 -1.51 -19.38
N PHE A 29 10.32 -2.14 -18.73
CA PHE A 29 10.51 -3.33 -17.88
C PHE A 29 9.64 -4.53 -18.30
N GLY A 30 8.70 -4.33 -19.22
CA GLY A 30 7.79 -5.38 -19.69
C GLY A 30 6.42 -5.32 -19.01
N PRO A 31 5.56 -6.33 -19.21
CA PRO A 31 4.20 -6.30 -18.67
C PRO A 31 4.20 -6.07 -17.15
N ASP A 32 3.30 -5.22 -16.67
CA ASP A 32 3.10 -4.89 -15.26
C ASP A 32 2.21 -5.92 -14.52
N VAL A 33 1.77 -6.95 -15.25
CA VAL A 33 0.84 -7.98 -14.80
C VAL A 33 1.31 -9.38 -15.24
N PRO A 34 0.98 -10.45 -14.49
CA PRO A 34 0.20 -10.46 -13.25
C PRO A 34 0.94 -9.85 -12.05
N ALA A 35 2.26 -9.70 -12.14
CA ALA A 35 3.09 -9.01 -11.18
C ALA A 35 4.08 -8.08 -11.90
N ALA A 36 4.37 -6.94 -11.29
CA ALA A 36 5.40 -6.03 -11.77
C ALA A 36 6.79 -6.68 -11.63
N THR A 37 7.62 -6.49 -12.65
CA THR A 37 9.00 -7.00 -12.71
C THR A 37 10.01 -6.01 -12.13
N ALA A 38 9.63 -4.73 -12.03
CA ALA A 38 10.42 -3.68 -11.41
C ALA A 38 9.72 -3.11 -10.18
N LYS A 39 10.51 -2.73 -9.18
CA LYS A 39 10.02 -2.04 -7.98
C LYS A 39 9.62 -0.60 -8.33
N PRO A 40 8.65 0.00 -7.62
CA PRO A 40 8.26 1.39 -7.84
C PRO A 40 9.42 2.39 -7.84
N ARG A 41 10.42 2.16 -6.97
CA ARG A 41 11.62 3.02 -6.90
C ARG A 41 12.46 2.96 -8.18
N GLU A 42 12.63 1.78 -8.77
CA GLU A 42 13.40 1.62 -10.01
C GLU A 42 12.72 2.33 -11.18
N VAL A 43 11.39 2.30 -11.23
CA VAL A 43 10.60 3.02 -12.24
C VAL A 43 10.68 4.54 -12.02
N MET A 44 10.69 4.99 -10.76
CA MET A 44 10.84 6.41 -10.41
C MET A 44 12.24 6.96 -10.74
N ASP A 45 13.28 6.18 -10.48
CA ASP A 45 14.66 6.54 -10.81
C ASP A 45 14.82 6.66 -12.33
N LEU A 46 14.26 5.72 -13.10
CA LEU A 46 14.20 5.82 -14.56
C LEU A 46 13.43 7.06 -15.01
N ALA A 47 12.26 7.33 -14.43
CA ALA A 47 11.43 8.48 -14.77
C ALA A 47 12.22 9.79 -14.62
N SER A 48 13.02 9.90 -13.56
CA SER A 48 13.82 11.08 -13.25
C SER A 48 14.88 11.35 -14.32
N GLY A 49 15.41 10.31 -14.97
CA GLY A 49 16.33 10.45 -16.10
C GLY A 49 15.65 10.75 -17.45
N LEU A 50 14.33 10.59 -17.56
CA LEU A 50 13.57 10.81 -18.80
C LEU A 50 12.95 12.20 -18.89
N VAL A 51 12.84 12.93 -17.76
CA VAL A 51 12.20 14.24 -17.74
C VAL A 51 13.07 15.25 -18.52
N PRO A 52 12.57 15.85 -19.62
CA PRO A 52 13.35 16.81 -20.37
C PRO A 52 13.48 18.12 -19.59
N ALA A 53 14.70 18.66 -19.53
CA ALA A 53 15.00 19.90 -18.84
C ALA A 53 14.13 21.06 -19.35
N GLY A 54 13.53 21.82 -18.42
CA GLY A 54 12.62 22.93 -18.69
C GLY A 54 11.25 22.51 -19.23
N ARG A 55 10.95 21.22 -19.36
CA ARG A 55 9.69 20.69 -19.90
C ARG A 55 9.03 19.66 -19.00
N GLY A 56 9.42 19.55 -17.75
CA GLY A 56 8.94 18.49 -16.86
C GLY A 56 7.43 18.48 -16.65
N TRP A 57 6.79 19.65 -16.54
CA TRP A 57 5.34 19.73 -16.43
C TRP A 57 4.63 19.14 -17.66
N ALA A 58 5.04 19.56 -18.86
CA ALA A 58 4.45 19.07 -20.11
C ALA A 58 4.69 17.57 -20.32
N TRP A 59 5.88 17.09 -19.97
CA TRP A 59 6.21 15.66 -20.02
C TRP A 59 5.34 14.85 -19.05
N ASN A 60 5.22 15.29 -17.79
CA ASN A 60 4.38 14.64 -16.79
C ASN A 60 2.93 14.54 -17.27
N GLN A 61 2.36 15.64 -17.77
CA GLN A 61 0.99 15.66 -18.29
C GLN A 61 0.82 14.71 -19.48
N ALA A 62 1.74 14.75 -20.44
CA ALA A 62 1.69 13.88 -21.61
C ALA A 62 1.73 12.39 -21.21
N VAL A 63 2.60 11.99 -20.27
CA VAL A 63 2.70 10.58 -19.85
C VAL A 63 1.48 10.15 -19.04
N MET A 64 0.96 10.99 -18.15
CA MET A 64 -0.27 10.70 -17.40
C MET A 64 -1.48 10.51 -18.33
N GLU A 65 -1.70 11.46 -19.24
CA GLU A 65 -2.81 11.43 -20.19
C GLU A 65 -2.69 10.24 -21.14
N PHE A 66 -1.48 9.95 -21.61
CA PHE A 66 -1.21 8.75 -22.40
C PHE A 66 -1.56 7.46 -21.64
N GLY A 67 -1.22 7.40 -20.35
CA GLY A 67 -1.58 6.28 -19.48
C GLY A 67 -3.08 6.13 -19.28
N ALA A 68 -3.81 7.24 -19.18
CA ALA A 68 -5.26 7.26 -19.01
C ALA A 68 -6.04 6.88 -20.27
N LEU A 69 -5.61 7.38 -21.44
CA LEU A 69 -6.37 7.26 -22.69
C LEU A 69 -5.91 6.11 -23.58
N ARG A 70 -4.60 5.79 -23.58
CA ARG A 70 -4.02 4.83 -24.54
C ARG A 70 -3.47 3.59 -23.86
N CYS A 71 -2.59 3.75 -22.88
CA CYS A 71 -1.97 2.63 -22.16
C CYS A 71 -2.80 2.23 -20.93
N THR A 72 -4.09 1.95 -21.13
CA THR A 72 -5.03 1.67 -20.03
C THR A 72 -4.68 0.35 -19.32
N ALA A 73 -5.09 0.21 -18.06
CA ALA A 73 -4.74 -0.95 -17.24
C ALA A 73 -5.18 -2.29 -17.86
N ARG A 74 -6.38 -2.35 -18.44
CA ARG A 74 -7.02 -3.61 -18.89
C ARG A 74 -7.10 -3.80 -20.40
N ARG A 75 -7.20 -2.71 -21.17
CA ARG A 75 -7.37 -2.76 -22.64
C ARG A 75 -6.52 -1.66 -23.28
N PRO A 76 -5.18 -1.77 -23.21
CA PRO A 76 -4.32 -0.79 -23.84
C PRO A 76 -4.46 -0.86 -25.36
N ALA A 77 -4.48 0.30 -26.02
CA ALA A 77 -4.55 0.41 -27.48
C ALA A 77 -3.14 0.25 -28.09
N CYS A 78 -2.62 -0.98 -28.03
CA CYS A 78 -1.26 -1.31 -28.44
C CYS A 78 -1.02 -1.25 -29.96
N GLU A 79 -2.04 -1.45 -30.78
CA GLU A 79 -1.91 -1.52 -32.25
C GLU A 79 -1.42 -0.19 -32.85
N ASP A 80 -2.10 0.91 -32.54
CA ASP A 80 -1.65 2.27 -32.95
C ASP A 80 -1.04 3.03 -31.77
N CYS A 81 -0.28 2.33 -30.93
CA CYS A 81 0.50 2.96 -29.87
C CYS A 81 1.74 3.64 -30.48
N PRO A 82 1.97 4.95 -30.25
CA PRO A 82 3.17 5.64 -30.75
C PRO A 82 4.47 5.10 -30.13
N LEU A 83 4.38 4.43 -28.98
CA LEU A 83 5.53 3.82 -28.30
C LEU A 83 5.69 2.32 -28.62
N ARG A 84 4.94 1.78 -29.59
CA ARG A 84 4.87 0.33 -29.84
C ARG A 84 6.23 -0.31 -30.08
N ASP A 85 7.12 0.39 -30.79
CA ASP A 85 8.42 -0.14 -31.23
C ASP A 85 9.47 -0.10 -30.10
N LEU A 86 9.25 0.77 -29.10
CA LEU A 86 10.09 0.88 -27.90
C LEU A 86 9.56 0.04 -26.74
N CYS A 87 8.32 -0.44 -26.81
CA CYS A 87 7.63 -1.02 -25.66
C CYS A 87 7.96 -2.49 -25.45
N LYS A 88 8.74 -2.78 -24.40
CA LYS A 88 9.09 -4.17 -24.02
C LYS A 88 7.89 -5.04 -23.66
N ALA A 89 6.78 -4.45 -23.21
CA ALA A 89 5.56 -5.19 -22.90
C ALA A 89 4.81 -5.64 -24.15
N ARG A 90 4.88 -4.91 -25.27
CA ARG A 90 4.03 -5.14 -26.46
C ARG A 90 3.98 -6.62 -26.89
N PRO A 91 5.11 -7.35 -27.06
CA PRO A 91 5.07 -8.72 -27.57
C PRO A 91 4.30 -9.71 -26.69
N ARG A 92 4.12 -9.39 -25.40
CA ARG A 92 3.50 -10.29 -24.42
C ARG A 92 2.27 -9.69 -23.73
N MET A 93 1.93 -8.43 -23.99
CA MET A 93 0.92 -7.68 -23.24
C MET A 93 -0.45 -8.34 -23.30
N HIS A 94 -0.89 -8.79 -24.48
CA HIS A 94 -2.18 -9.43 -24.64
C HIS A 94 -2.29 -10.74 -23.84
N LYS A 95 -1.23 -11.57 -23.90
CA LYS A 95 -1.14 -12.82 -23.13
C LYS A 95 -1.12 -12.55 -21.62
N ALA A 96 -0.33 -11.57 -21.19
CA ALA A 96 -0.22 -11.19 -19.78
C ALA A 96 -1.58 -10.73 -19.21
N LEU A 97 -2.34 -9.93 -19.97
CA LEU A 97 -3.68 -9.48 -19.59
C LEU A 97 -4.72 -10.61 -19.57
N ALA A 98 -4.59 -11.60 -20.47
CA ALA A 98 -5.47 -12.77 -20.47
C ALA A 98 -5.31 -13.63 -19.20
N CYS A 99 -4.12 -13.61 -18.59
CA CYS A 99 -3.86 -14.29 -17.32
C CYS A 99 -4.36 -13.54 -16.08
N VAL A 100 -4.77 -12.27 -16.21
CA VAL A 100 -5.30 -11.50 -15.08
C VAL A 100 -6.73 -11.95 -14.79
N PRO A 101 -7.03 -12.44 -13.57
CA PRO A 101 -8.40 -12.78 -13.19
C PRO A 101 -9.31 -11.57 -13.40
N ARG A 102 -10.41 -11.75 -14.12
CA ARG A 102 -11.44 -10.71 -14.20
C ARG A 102 -12.03 -10.58 -12.82
N ALA A 103 -11.92 -9.40 -12.21
CA ALA A 103 -12.63 -9.11 -10.97
C ALA A 103 -14.12 -9.42 -11.21
N ALA A 104 -14.65 -10.40 -10.47
CA ALA A 104 -16.05 -10.73 -10.52
C ALA A 104 -16.81 -9.51 -10.00
N LYS A 105 -17.68 -8.92 -10.82
CA LYS A 105 -18.61 -7.88 -10.37
C LYS A 105 -19.77 -8.56 -9.65
N ASN A 106 -19.49 -9.15 -8.50
CA ASN A 106 -20.50 -9.81 -7.71
C ASN A 106 -21.05 -8.79 -6.71
N GLY A 107 -22.31 -8.39 -6.92
CA GLY A 107 -23.06 -7.55 -6.00
C GLY A 107 -23.03 -6.04 -6.29
N PRO A 108 -23.86 -5.27 -5.57
CA PRO A 108 -23.88 -3.82 -5.65
C PRO A 108 -22.53 -3.24 -5.22
N ALA A 109 -22.16 -2.08 -5.76
CA ALA A 109 -20.97 -1.36 -5.31
C ALA A 109 -21.05 -1.14 -3.78
N PRO A 110 -19.96 -1.34 -3.03
CA PRO A 110 -19.97 -1.12 -1.60
C PRO A 110 -20.34 0.34 -1.31
N LYS A 111 -21.16 0.58 -0.28
CA LYS A 111 -21.47 1.95 0.15
C LYS A 111 -20.17 2.60 0.62
N TYR A 112 -20.04 3.92 0.48
CA TYR A 112 -18.82 4.63 0.87
C TYR A 112 -18.37 4.30 2.31
N ARG A 113 -19.33 4.19 3.25
CA ARG A 113 -19.08 3.82 4.66
C ARG A 113 -18.48 2.43 4.84
N ASP A 114 -18.66 1.56 3.85
CA ASP A 114 -18.15 0.19 3.84
C ASP A 114 -16.77 0.08 3.17
N THR A 115 -16.15 1.20 2.76
CA THR A 115 -14.83 1.21 2.12
C THR A 115 -13.68 1.34 3.11
N ASN A 116 -12.48 0.86 2.74
CA ASN A 116 -11.27 1.08 3.54
C ASN A 116 -10.87 2.56 3.58
N ILE A 117 -11.21 3.36 2.56
CA ILE A 117 -10.97 4.81 2.54
C ILE A 117 -11.73 5.48 3.68
N TYR A 118 -13.01 5.15 3.86
CA TYR A 118 -13.81 5.67 4.96
C TYR A 118 -13.23 5.25 6.32
N LEU A 119 -12.92 3.96 6.51
CA LEU A 119 -12.40 3.46 7.78
C LEU A 119 -11.03 4.07 8.13
N ARG A 120 -10.13 4.22 7.16
CA ARG A 120 -8.84 4.92 7.34
C ARG A 120 -9.04 6.35 7.82
N GLY A 121 -9.93 7.10 7.17
CA GLY A 121 -10.25 8.48 7.56
C GLY A 121 -10.78 8.57 8.99
N ARG A 122 -11.62 7.62 9.39
CA ARG A 122 -12.17 7.52 10.75
C ARG A 122 -11.12 7.18 11.80
N VAL A 123 -10.22 6.25 11.51
CA VAL A 123 -9.09 5.94 12.38
C VAL A 123 -8.23 7.19 12.61
N LEU A 124 -7.83 7.88 11.53
CA LEU A 124 -7.01 9.08 11.63
C LEU A 124 -7.72 10.23 12.38
N ALA A 125 -9.02 10.43 12.13
CA ALA A 125 -9.82 11.42 12.85
C ALA A 125 -9.82 11.10 14.36
N ARG A 126 -10.03 9.84 14.73
CA ARG A 126 -10.08 9.44 16.13
C ARG A 126 -8.73 9.56 16.83
N LEU A 127 -7.64 9.18 16.15
CA LEU A 127 -6.29 9.33 16.70
C LEU A 127 -5.93 10.80 16.96
N ARG A 128 -6.43 11.74 16.14
CA ARG A 128 -6.25 13.19 16.35
C ARG A 128 -7.02 13.72 17.56
N GLU A 129 -8.20 13.16 17.85
CA GLU A 129 -9.02 13.56 19.00
C GLU A 129 -8.47 13.03 20.32
N VAL A 130 -8.03 11.77 20.35
CA VAL A 130 -7.65 11.09 21.60
C VAL A 130 -6.22 11.41 21.99
N SER A 131 -5.33 11.65 21.02
CA SER A 131 -3.89 11.96 21.17
C SER A 131 -3.29 11.54 22.52
N ALA A 132 -3.33 10.23 22.81
CA ALA A 132 -2.89 9.68 24.08
C ALA A 132 -1.37 9.43 24.07
N PRO A 133 -0.63 9.74 25.15
CA PRO A 133 0.75 9.29 25.32
C PRO A 133 0.79 7.75 25.25
N GLY A 134 1.46 7.20 24.23
CA GLY A 134 1.55 5.75 23.99
C GLY A 134 0.50 5.16 23.04
N GLY A 135 -0.35 5.98 22.43
CA GLY A 135 -1.31 5.54 21.41
C GLY A 135 -2.55 4.82 21.96
N VAL A 136 -3.51 4.58 21.07
CA VAL A 136 -4.80 3.94 21.36
C VAL A 136 -4.72 2.45 21.06
N GLY A 137 -5.23 1.60 21.96
CA GLY A 137 -5.27 0.16 21.72
C GLY A 137 -6.17 -0.21 20.54
N LEU A 138 -5.80 -1.21 19.74
CA LEU A 138 -6.55 -1.60 18.54
C LEU A 138 -8.01 -1.99 18.85
N TYR A 139 -8.24 -2.72 19.95
CA TYR A 139 -9.59 -3.08 20.39
C TYR A 139 -10.40 -1.86 20.87
N GLU A 140 -9.75 -0.93 21.57
CA GLU A 140 -10.37 0.32 22.01
C GLU A 140 -10.78 1.19 20.81
N LEU A 141 -9.87 1.32 19.83
CA LEU A 141 -10.13 2.00 18.58
C LEU A 141 -11.32 1.35 17.84
N GLY A 142 -11.36 0.01 17.80
CA GLY A 142 -12.50 -0.73 17.25
C GLY A 142 -13.81 -0.43 17.98
N ARG A 143 -13.81 -0.41 19.33
CA ARG A 143 -15.00 -0.03 20.12
C ARG A 143 -15.50 1.37 19.79
N GLN A 144 -14.60 2.34 19.71
CA GLN A 144 -14.94 3.73 19.47
C GLN A 144 -15.47 3.97 18.05
N LEU A 145 -15.11 3.11 17.08
CA LEU A 145 -15.52 3.21 15.68
C LEU A 145 -16.81 2.44 15.34
N ARG A 146 -17.31 1.57 16.24
CA ARG A 146 -18.49 0.72 16.03
C ARG A 146 -19.84 1.48 15.91
N GLY A 147 -19.89 2.77 16.25
CA GLY A 147 -21.12 3.57 16.21
C GLY A 147 -21.61 3.98 14.81
N ASP A 148 -20.75 3.91 13.78
CA ASP A 148 -21.01 4.58 12.48
C ASP A 148 -20.83 3.69 11.23
N ALA A 149 -20.38 2.46 11.43
CA ALA A 149 -20.18 1.48 10.37
C ALA A 149 -20.67 0.13 10.88
N THR A 150 -21.56 -0.50 10.10
CA THR A 150 -21.98 -1.89 10.26
C THR A 150 -20.74 -2.74 10.51
N ASP A 151 -20.63 -3.29 11.72
CA ASP A 151 -19.63 -4.25 12.17
C ASP A 151 -18.21 -4.03 11.61
N VAL A 152 -17.45 -3.11 12.20
CA VAL A 152 -15.99 -3.09 12.03
C VAL A 152 -15.45 -4.40 12.58
N GLN A 153 -15.30 -5.40 11.71
CA GLN A 153 -14.68 -6.68 12.03
C GLN A 153 -13.24 -6.43 12.50
N PRO A 154 -12.77 -7.06 13.58
CA PRO A 154 -11.42 -6.86 14.11
C PRO A 154 -10.31 -7.06 13.07
N LEU A 155 -10.48 -8.05 12.19
CA LEU A 155 -9.52 -8.34 11.10
C LEU A 155 -9.43 -7.19 10.10
N ARG A 156 -10.56 -6.61 9.70
CA ARG A 156 -10.59 -5.48 8.76
C ARG A 156 -9.95 -4.22 9.36
N LEU A 157 -10.12 -3.99 10.66
CA LEU A 157 -9.46 -2.87 11.34
C LEU A 157 -7.94 -3.06 11.37
N LYS A 158 -7.47 -4.27 11.65
CA LYS A 158 -6.04 -4.62 11.61
C LYS A 158 -5.44 -4.32 10.23
N GLU A 159 -6.05 -4.82 9.16
CA GLU A 159 -5.60 -4.57 7.78
C GLU A 159 -5.53 -3.08 7.44
N VAL A 160 -6.52 -2.31 7.91
CA VAL A 160 -6.56 -0.85 7.71
C VAL A 160 -5.42 -0.17 8.46
N VAL A 161 -5.18 -0.54 9.71
CA VAL A 161 -4.09 0.02 10.53
C VAL A 161 -2.71 -0.32 9.94
N GLU A 162 -2.51 -1.55 9.48
CA GLU A 162 -1.28 -1.97 8.79
C GLU A 162 -1.10 -1.23 7.45
N SER A 163 -2.19 -0.93 6.73
CA SER A 163 -2.10 -0.09 5.53
C SER A 163 -1.69 1.35 5.87
N LEU A 164 -2.14 1.90 7.00
CA LEU A 164 -1.75 3.24 7.44
C LEU A 164 -0.29 3.30 7.89
N GLU A 165 0.21 2.24 8.54
CA GLU A 165 1.62 2.06 8.91
C GLU A 165 2.52 2.04 7.68
N ARG A 166 2.18 1.23 6.67
CA ARG A 166 2.91 1.16 5.39
C ARG A 166 2.98 2.50 4.67
N ASP A 167 1.94 3.30 4.77
CA ASP A 167 1.86 4.63 4.17
C ASP A 167 2.53 5.73 5.03
N GLY A 168 3.04 5.39 6.22
CA GLY A 168 3.64 6.36 7.15
C GLY A 168 2.64 7.34 7.79
N LEU A 169 1.35 6.99 7.81
CA LEU A 169 0.27 7.83 8.36
C LEU A 169 -0.06 7.49 9.82
N ALA A 170 0.39 6.34 10.31
CA ALA A 170 0.26 5.91 11.69
C ALA A 170 1.48 5.10 12.11
N ARG A 171 1.75 5.04 13.41
CA ARG A 171 2.73 4.14 14.03
C ARG A 171 1.99 3.02 14.74
N VAL A 172 2.42 1.77 14.54
CA VAL A 172 1.84 0.59 15.18
C VAL A 172 2.89 -0.03 16.08
N THR A 173 2.64 -0.01 17.38
CA THR A 173 3.48 -0.67 18.38
C THR A 173 2.90 -2.04 18.66
N ARG A 174 3.69 -3.09 18.44
CA ARG A 174 3.37 -4.48 18.77
C ARG A 174 4.15 -4.87 20.03
N PRO A 175 3.61 -5.75 20.90
CA PRO A 175 4.37 -6.26 22.04
C PRO A 175 5.65 -6.95 21.55
N ALA A 176 6.74 -6.80 22.30
CA ALA A 176 7.96 -7.55 22.04
C ALA A 176 7.66 -9.05 22.27
N GLU A 177 8.10 -9.90 21.34
CA GLU A 177 8.15 -11.34 21.58
C GLU A 177 8.90 -11.56 22.90
N ARG A 178 8.22 -12.16 23.88
CA ARG A 178 8.87 -12.50 25.15
C ARG A 178 9.85 -13.62 24.82
N SER A 179 11.12 -13.29 24.65
CA SER A 179 12.17 -14.31 24.58
C SER A 179 12.10 -15.09 25.90
N GLU A 180 11.67 -16.34 25.83
CA GLU A 180 11.83 -17.28 26.93
C GLU A 180 13.34 -17.41 27.18
N GLU A 181 13.86 -16.66 28.15
CA GLU A 181 15.14 -16.98 28.77
C GLU A 181 14.97 -18.35 29.43
N ALA A 182 15.44 -19.39 28.73
CA ALA A 182 15.44 -20.75 29.23
C ALA A 182 16.10 -20.77 30.62
N PRO A 183 15.44 -21.31 31.67
CA PRO A 183 16.10 -21.49 32.95
C PRO A 183 17.30 -22.42 32.75
N SER A 184 18.48 -21.95 33.19
CA SER A 184 19.72 -22.70 33.12
C SER A 184 19.56 -24.07 33.77
N ALA A 185 19.92 -25.11 33.01
CA ALA A 185 19.80 -26.51 33.38
C ALA A 185 20.39 -26.80 34.78
N GLY A 186 19.53 -27.26 35.67
CA GLY A 186 19.90 -27.80 36.97
C GLY A 186 18.79 -28.69 37.51
N ALA A 187 19.14 -29.96 37.75
CA ALA A 187 18.38 -31.03 38.40
C ALA A 187 17.44 -31.88 37.51
N VAL A 188 17.83 -33.16 37.46
CA VAL A 188 17.20 -34.33 36.85
C VAL A 188 15.87 -34.66 37.54
N GLY A 189 14.82 -34.92 36.77
CA GLY A 189 13.57 -35.50 37.26
C GLY A 189 12.56 -35.69 36.13
N GLU A 190 12.27 -36.95 35.77
CA GLU A 190 11.27 -37.33 34.77
C GLU A 190 9.88 -36.77 35.11
N ALA A 191 9.40 -35.84 34.27
CA ALA A 191 8.00 -35.49 34.20
C ALA A 191 7.62 -35.22 32.73
N ARG A 192 6.54 -35.87 32.31
CA ARG A 192 5.88 -35.78 31.00
C ARG A 192 5.85 -34.32 30.48
N ALA A 193 6.40 -34.09 29.30
CA ALA A 193 6.31 -32.81 28.60
C ALA A 193 4.83 -32.40 28.42
N PRO A 194 4.39 -31.21 28.90
CA PRO A 194 3.13 -30.66 28.48
C PRO A 194 3.26 -30.24 27.01
N TYR A 195 2.16 -30.36 26.26
CA TYR A 195 2.03 -29.96 24.86
C TYR A 195 2.73 -28.62 24.60
N ALA A 196 3.67 -28.61 23.65
CA ALA A 196 4.29 -27.39 23.14
C ALA A 196 3.18 -26.40 22.74
N ALA A 197 3.13 -25.26 23.43
CA ALA A 197 2.28 -24.16 23.03
C ALA A 197 2.71 -23.72 21.62
N GLY A 198 1.79 -23.77 20.67
CA GLY A 198 2.00 -23.20 19.34
C GLY A 198 2.31 -21.70 19.43
N PRO A 199 2.82 -21.07 18.34
CA PRO A 199 3.21 -19.66 18.37
C PRO A 199 2.07 -18.83 18.95
N GLU A 200 2.37 -18.11 20.04
CA GLU A 200 1.41 -17.24 20.71
C GLU A 200 0.80 -16.31 19.67
N ARG A 201 -0.51 -16.45 19.44
CA ARG A 201 -1.24 -15.61 18.50
C ARG A 201 -1.13 -14.18 19.01
N GLU A 202 -0.63 -13.26 18.18
CA GLU A 202 -0.58 -11.82 18.47
C GLU A 202 -1.86 -11.39 19.18
N ASN A 203 -1.75 -10.98 20.45
CA ASN A 203 -2.87 -10.49 21.21
C ASN A 203 -3.29 -9.11 20.66
N PRO A 204 -4.46 -8.97 20.00
CA PRO A 204 -4.86 -7.71 19.40
C PRO A 204 -5.00 -6.56 20.42
N ASP A 205 -5.16 -6.89 21.70
CA ASP A 205 -5.29 -5.92 22.79
C ASP A 205 -3.95 -5.22 23.13
N GLU A 206 -2.83 -5.81 22.74
CA GLU A 206 -1.50 -5.26 22.99
C GLU A 206 -0.99 -4.36 21.84
N ILE A 207 -1.69 -4.39 20.69
CA ILE A 207 -1.38 -3.53 19.55
C ILE A 207 -1.84 -2.11 19.85
N ARG A 208 -0.92 -1.15 19.83
CA ARG A 208 -1.22 0.28 20.01
C ARG A 208 -0.98 1.05 18.72
N VAL A 209 -1.87 2.00 18.42
CA VAL A 209 -1.85 2.82 17.21
C VAL A 209 -1.74 4.28 17.62
N SER A 210 -0.77 5.01 17.06
CA SER A 210 -0.60 6.45 17.28
C SER A 210 -0.39 7.19 15.96
N LEU A 211 -0.49 8.51 16.00
CA LEU A 211 0.04 9.35 14.91
C LEU A 211 1.59 9.24 14.87
N PRO A 212 2.22 9.52 13.71
CA PRO A 212 3.66 9.40 13.50
C PRO A 212 4.53 10.19 14.49
#